data_AF-A0A7S0Z037-F1
#
_entry.id   AF-A0A7S0Z037-F1
#
_cell.length_a   1.000
_cell.length_b   1.000
_cell.length_c   1.000
_cell.angle_alpha   90.00
_cell.angle_beta   90.00
_cell.angle_gamma   90.00
#
_symmetry.space_group_name_H-M   'P 1'
#
loop_
_entity.id
_entity.type
_entity.pdbx_description
1 polymer ?
#
loop_
_entity_poly.entity_id
_entity_poly.type
_entity_poly.pdbx_seq_one_letter_code
_entity_poly.pdbx_strand_id
1 'polypeptide(L)'
;PLMTLYLTKETTPDVIKQASAAGITAVKWYPAGATTNSQFGVKETEFPNLFPTFRAMAEVGMPLLCHGETTDPEADMFDREALWVRTVLKPLVDGVPELKVVMEHVTTTEGVEFVSQARDGVA
;
A
#
# COMPACT_ATOMS: atom_id res chain seq x y z
N PRO A 1 -15.59 4.63 15.64
CA PRO A 1 -14.15 4.48 15.29
C PRO A 1 -14.05 4.10 13.81
N LEU A 2 -13.04 4.59 13.09
CA LEU A 2 -12.75 4.14 11.73
C LEU A 2 -11.82 2.93 11.82
N MET A 3 -12.19 1.82 11.19
CA MET A 3 -11.46 0.55 11.25
C MET A 3 -10.75 0.27 9.93
N THR A 4 -9.62 -0.43 10.01
CA THR A 4 -8.80 -0.82 8.85
C THR A 4 -8.58 -2.32 8.80
N LEU A 5 -8.55 -2.90 7.60
CA LEU A 5 -8.11 -4.28 7.37
C LEU A 5 -6.57 -4.33 7.25
N TYR A 6 -5.94 -5.38 7.75
CA TYR A 6 -4.52 -5.63 7.50
C TYR A 6 -4.36 -6.36 6.16
N LEU A 7 -3.55 -5.83 5.23
CA LEU A 7 -3.29 -6.47 3.94
C LEU A 7 -2.37 -7.68 4.10
N THR A 8 -2.82 -8.83 3.62
CA THR A 8 -2.03 -10.07 3.53
C THR A 8 -2.06 -10.60 2.09
N LYS A 9 -1.18 -11.55 1.78
CA LYS A 9 -1.21 -12.29 0.49
C LYS A 9 -2.51 -13.09 0.26
N GLU A 10 -3.27 -13.33 1.31
CA GLU A 10 -4.56 -14.05 1.28
C GLU A 10 -5.76 -13.10 1.18
N THR A 11 -5.53 -11.78 1.18
CA THR A 11 -6.60 -10.80 1.06
C THR A 11 -7.15 -10.81 -0.37
N THR A 12 -8.32 -11.42 -0.55
CA THR A 12 -8.96 -11.56 -1.87
C THR A 12 -9.91 -10.39 -2.18
N PRO A 13 -10.31 -10.20 -3.46
CA PRO A 13 -11.37 -9.27 -3.84
C PRO A 13 -12.67 -9.43 -3.04
N ASP A 14 -13.06 -10.66 -2.73
CA ASP A 14 -14.28 -10.94 -1.98
C ASP A 14 -14.17 -10.50 -0.52
N VAL A 15 -12.98 -10.65 0.09
CA VAL A 15 -12.70 -10.13 1.44
C VAL A 15 -12.84 -8.61 1.45
N ILE A 16 -12.35 -7.90 0.43
CA ILE A 16 -12.49 -6.44 0.32
C ILE A 16 -13.96 -6.01 0.26
N LYS A 17 -14.76 -6.68 -0.57
CA LYS A 17 -16.19 -6.38 -0.71
C LYS A 17 -16.94 -6.64 0.60
N GLN A 18 -16.65 -7.75 1.28
CA GLN A 18 -17.23 -8.08 2.58
C GLN A 18 -16.81 -7.07 3.67
N ALA A 19 -15.53 -6.70 3.71
CA ALA A 19 -15.00 -5.73 4.67
C ALA A 19 -15.64 -4.34 4.47
N SER A 20 -15.79 -3.91 3.21
CA SER A 20 -16.48 -2.66 2.88
C SER A 20 -17.93 -2.67 3.36
N ALA A 21 -18.66 -3.76 3.11
CA ALA A 21 -20.05 -3.92 3.55
C ALA A 21 -20.18 -3.96 5.08
N ALA A 22 -19.15 -4.43 5.78
CA ALA A 22 -19.06 -4.46 7.24
C ALA A 22 -18.62 -3.12 7.86
N GLY A 23 -18.35 -2.09 7.06
CA GLY A 23 -17.96 -0.76 7.53
C GLY A 23 -16.46 -0.59 7.80
N ILE A 24 -15.60 -1.48 7.30
CA ILE A 24 -14.16 -1.24 7.26
C ILE A 24 -13.87 -0.15 6.23
N THR A 25 -13.01 0.80 6.59
CA THR A 25 -12.87 2.07 5.87
C THR A 25 -11.59 2.19 5.06
N ALA A 26 -10.60 1.32 5.31
CA ALA A 26 -9.34 1.29 4.56
C ALA A 26 -8.65 -0.07 4.72
N VAL A 27 -7.64 -0.33 3.90
CA VAL A 27 -6.70 -1.45 4.09
C VAL A 27 -5.31 -0.89 4.35
N LYS A 28 -4.61 -1.40 5.37
CA LYS A 28 -3.23 -1.03 5.70
C LYS A 28 -2.26 -2.10 5.22
N TRP A 29 -1.31 -1.71 4.38
CA TRP A 29 -0.19 -2.51 3.93
C TRP A 29 1.04 -2.25 4.80
N TYR A 30 1.53 -3.31 5.43
CA TYR A 30 2.87 -3.39 5.99
C TYR A 30 3.74 -4.32 5.13
N PRO A 31 4.89 -3.87 4.62
CA PRO A 31 5.89 -4.75 4.03
C PRO A 31 6.34 -5.81 5.03
N ALA A 32 6.43 -7.06 4.58
CA ALA A 32 6.63 -8.19 5.49
C ALA A 32 7.97 -8.12 6.22
N GLY A 33 7.96 -7.94 7.55
CA GLY A 33 9.18 -7.84 8.36
C GLY A 33 9.75 -6.42 8.48
N ALA A 34 9.10 -5.39 7.91
CA ALA A 34 9.56 -4.00 8.05
C ALA A 34 9.41 -3.46 9.49
N THR A 35 8.38 -3.90 10.21
CA THR A 35 8.02 -3.33 11.52
C THR A 35 7.37 -4.35 12.47
N THR A 36 7.02 -3.93 13.68
CA THR A 36 6.38 -4.79 14.69
C THR A 36 5.09 -5.41 14.17
N ASN A 37 4.90 -6.72 14.39
CA ASN A 37 3.73 -7.51 13.95
C ASN A 37 3.52 -7.56 12.42
N SER A 38 4.56 -7.29 11.62
CA SER A 38 4.46 -7.28 10.15
C SER A 38 4.74 -8.63 9.46
N GLN A 39 4.91 -9.73 10.20
CA GLN A 39 5.32 -11.03 9.62
C GLN A 39 4.32 -11.62 8.59
N PHE A 40 3.06 -11.20 8.66
CA PHE A 40 2.01 -11.59 7.70
C PHE A 40 1.76 -10.51 6.63
N GLY A 41 2.60 -9.47 6.61
CA GLY A 41 2.61 -8.43 5.61
C GLY A 41 2.88 -8.97 4.21
N VAL A 42 2.78 -8.09 3.24
CA VAL A 42 2.99 -8.43 1.83
C VAL A 42 4.38 -7.98 1.42
N LYS A 43 5.16 -8.89 0.84
CA LYS A 43 6.46 -8.53 0.25
C LYS A 43 6.27 -7.80 -1.07
N GLU A 44 7.25 -6.99 -1.43
CA GLU A 44 7.32 -6.30 -2.72
C GLU A 44 7.30 -7.30 -3.87
N THR A 45 7.94 -8.46 -3.72
CA THR A 45 7.89 -9.51 -4.74
C THR A 45 6.50 -10.15 -4.90
N GLU A 46 5.61 -9.99 -3.93
CA GLU A 46 4.26 -10.54 -3.93
C GLU A 46 3.20 -9.53 -4.38
N PHE A 47 3.47 -8.23 -4.29
CA PHE A 47 2.49 -7.18 -4.61
C PHE A 47 1.88 -7.29 -6.02
N PRO A 48 2.61 -7.72 -7.08
CA PRO A 48 2.00 -7.87 -8.41
C PRO A 48 0.82 -8.85 -8.44
N ASN A 49 0.78 -9.82 -7.52
CA ASN A 49 -0.32 -10.78 -7.43
C ASN A 49 -1.59 -10.18 -6.80
N LEU A 50 -1.48 -9.01 -6.17
CA LEU A 50 -2.59 -8.35 -5.47
C LEU A 50 -3.33 -7.31 -6.31
N PHE A 51 -2.96 -7.12 -7.57
CA PHE A 51 -3.70 -6.23 -8.47
C PHE A 51 -5.21 -6.52 -8.55
N PRO A 52 -5.70 -7.78 -8.54
CA PRO A 52 -7.12 -8.05 -8.43
C PRO A 52 -7.74 -7.47 -7.15
N THR A 53 -7.04 -7.57 -6.01
CA THR A 53 -7.47 -7.03 -4.72
C THR A 53 -7.47 -5.50 -4.73
N PHE A 54 -6.44 -4.86 -5.30
CA PHE A 54 -6.36 -3.41 -5.44
C PHE A 54 -7.46 -2.85 -6.34
N ARG A 55 -7.81 -3.54 -7.42
CA ARG A 55 -8.96 -3.16 -8.27
C ARG A 55 -10.28 -3.27 -7.51
N ALA A 56 -10.48 -4.32 -6.72
CA ALA A 56 -11.67 -4.45 -5.89
C ALA A 56 -11.75 -3.34 -4.83
N MET A 57 -10.62 -2.92 -4.27
CA MET A 57 -10.56 -1.76 -3.37
C MET A 57 -10.99 -0.47 -4.07
N ALA A 58 -10.50 -0.24 -5.30
CA ALA A 58 -10.91 0.90 -6.11
C ALA A 58 -12.42 0.88 -6.44
N GLU A 59 -12.96 -0.29 -6.82
CA GLU A 59 -14.41 -0.48 -7.11
C GLU A 59 -15.30 -0.07 -5.94
N VAL A 60 -14.90 -0.40 -4.70
CA VAL A 60 -15.67 -0.06 -3.49
C VAL A 60 -15.25 1.26 -2.84
N GLY A 61 -14.29 1.98 -3.44
CA GLY A 61 -13.77 3.24 -2.93
C GLY A 61 -12.96 3.14 -1.64
N MET A 62 -12.42 1.96 -1.32
CA MET A 62 -11.62 1.72 -0.12
C MET A 62 -10.15 2.10 -0.35
N PRO A 63 -9.60 3.10 0.37
CA PRO A 63 -8.21 3.51 0.22
C PRO A 63 -7.22 2.45 0.74
N LEU A 64 -6.05 2.42 0.12
CA LEU A 64 -4.88 1.69 0.59
C LEU A 64 -3.96 2.64 1.37
N LEU A 65 -3.64 2.27 2.60
CA LEU A 65 -2.67 2.97 3.44
C LEU A 65 -1.36 2.18 3.38
N CYS A 66 -0.24 2.83 3.05
CA CYS A 66 1.01 2.16 2.78
C CYS A 66 2.08 2.56 3.79
N HIS A 67 2.68 1.58 4.47
CA HIS A 67 3.99 1.76 5.09
C HIS A 67 5.05 1.68 3.98
N GLY A 68 5.53 2.83 3.51
CA GLY A 68 6.29 2.92 2.26
C GLY A 68 7.79 2.66 2.38
N GLU A 69 8.21 1.49 2.87
CA GLU A 69 9.65 1.14 2.98
C GLU A 69 9.93 -0.26 2.45
N THR A 70 11.06 -0.45 1.76
CA THR A 70 11.45 -1.80 1.35
C THR A 70 12.07 -2.62 2.49
N THR A 71 11.89 -3.94 2.44
CA THR A 71 12.52 -4.93 3.33
C THR A 71 13.69 -5.65 2.69
N ASP A 72 14.16 -5.20 1.52
CA ASP A 72 15.35 -5.73 0.87
C ASP A 72 16.56 -5.65 1.83
N PRO A 73 17.21 -6.79 2.16
CA PRO A 73 18.36 -6.82 3.05
C PRO A 73 19.59 -6.11 2.48
N GLU A 74 19.67 -5.93 1.17
CA GLU A 74 20.78 -5.24 0.50
C GLU A 74 20.57 -3.71 0.44
N ALA A 75 19.37 -3.22 0.75
CA ALA A 75 19.07 -1.79 0.79
C ALA A 75 19.53 -1.15 2.10
N ASP A 76 20.29 -0.05 1.99
CA ASP A 76 20.60 0.81 3.13
C ASP A 76 19.29 1.34 3.75
N MET A 77 19.24 1.37 5.09
CA MET A 77 18.02 1.73 5.80
C MET A 77 17.49 3.13 5.45
N PHE A 78 18.37 4.08 5.12
CA PHE A 78 17.97 5.44 4.73
C PHE A 78 17.46 5.54 3.29
N ASP A 79 17.78 4.55 2.45
CA ASP A 79 17.34 4.51 1.05
C ASP A 79 16.05 3.71 0.86
N ARG A 80 15.56 3.04 1.91
CA ARG A 80 14.44 2.09 1.81
C ARG A 80 13.13 2.73 1.32
N GLU A 81 12.82 3.93 1.80
CA GLU A 81 11.61 4.64 1.38
C GLU A 81 11.69 5.04 -0.10
N ALA A 82 12.80 5.66 -0.50
CA ALA A 82 13.06 6.08 -1.87
C ALA A 82 13.01 4.90 -2.86
N LEU A 83 13.62 3.76 -2.50
CA LEU A 83 13.55 2.54 -3.32
C LEU A 83 12.11 2.01 -3.43
N TRP A 84 11.34 2.03 -2.34
CA TRP A 84 9.95 1.58 -2.34
C TRP A 84 9.05 2.49 -3.19
N VAL A 85 9.24 3.80 -3.15
CA VAL A 85 8.53 4.77 -4.02
C VAL A 85 8.71 4.40 -5.49
N ARG A 86 9.95 4.14 -5.91
CA ARG A 86 10.29 3.82 -7.30
C ARG A 86 9.78 2.46 -7.75
N THR A 87 9.92 1.45 -6.89
CA THR A 87 9.71 0.03 -7.27
C THR A 87 8.31 -0.49 -6.97
N VAL A 88 7.57 0.18 -6.08
CA VAL A 88 6.24 -0.26 -5.62
C VAL A 88 5.20 0.83 -5.80
N LEU A 89 5.38 2.01 -5.18
CA LEU A 89 4.34 3.05 -5.16
C LEU A 89 3.99 3.51 -6.57
N LYS A 90 5.02 3.84 -7.37
CA LYS A 90 4.84 4.29 -8.73
C LYS A 90 4.11 3.25 -9.61
N PRO A 91 4.58 1.98 -9.71
CA PRO A 91 3.86 0.95 -10.45
C PRO A 91 2.42 0.70 -9.96
N LEU A 92 2.17 0.79 -8.65
CA LEU A 92 0.83 0.63 -8.09
C LEU A 92 -0.11 1.76 -8.55
N VAL A 93 0.32 3.00 -8.39
CA VAL A 93 -0.47 4.20 -8.76
C VAL A 93 -0.75 4.23 -10.26
N ASP A 94 0.24 3.87 -11.08
CA ASP A 94 0.12 3.81 -12.54
C ASP A 94 -0.78 2.64 -12.99
N GLY A 95 -0.74 1.50 -12.28
CA GLY A 95 -1.45 0.28 -12.67
C GLY A 95 -2.90 0.18 -12.17
N VAL A 96 -3.29 0.97 -11.16
CA VAL A 96 -4.69 1.13 -10.71
C VAL A 96 -5.01 2.62 -10.49
N PRO A 97 -5.25 3.39 -11.57
CA PRO A 97 -5.46 4.83 -11.50
C PRO A 97 -6.67 5.29 -10.67
N GLU A 98 -7.62 4.41 -10.40
CA GLU A 98 -8.81 4.71 -9.60
C GLU A 98 -8.60 4.46 -8.10
N LEU A 99 -7.55 3.73 -7.74
CA LEU A 99 -7.24 3.43 -6.34
C LEU A 99 -6.76 4.70 -5.63
N LYS A 100 -7.34 4.97 -4.46
CA LYS A 100 -6.82 5.97 -3.53
C LYS A 100 -5.72 5.36 -2.67
N VAL A 101 -4.59 6.04 -2.58
CA VAL A 101 -3.40 5.58 -1.87
C VAL A 101 -2.94 6.67 -0.91
N VAL A 102 -2.60 6.29 0.31
CA VAL A 102 -1.94 7.16 1.29
C VAL A 102 -0.56 6.59 1.56
N MET A 103 0.49 7.35 1.24
CA MET A 103 1.85 7.07 1.66
C MET A 103 1.99 7.57 3.10
N GLU A 104 1.86 6.65 4.05
CA GLU A 104 1.87 7.00 5.47
C GLU A 104 3.28 7.47 5.89
N HIS A 105 3.32 8.40 6.85
CA HIS A 105 4.52 8.80 7.60
C HIS A 105 5.78 8.97 6.73
N VAL A 106 5.65 9.68 5.61
CA VAL A 106 6.74 10.03 4.68
C VAL A 106 7.90 10.69 5.44
N THR A 107 9.13 10.25 5.16
CA THR A 107 10.35 10.73 5.82
C THR A 107 11.40 11.30 4.87
N THR A 108 11.25 11.09 3.56
CA THR A 108 12.21 11.53 2.55
C THR A 108 11.67 12.66 1.66
N THR A 109 12.58 13.48 1.12
CA THR A 109 12.24 14.48 0.10
C THR A 109 11.63 13.83 -1.14
N GLU A 110 12.13 12.67 -1.56
CA GLU A 110 11.61 11.94 -2.71
C GLU A 110 10.16 11.50 -2.50
N GLY A 111 9.80 11.01 -1.32
CA GLY A 111 8.41 10.67 -1.01
C GLY A 111 7.48 11.89 -1.06
N VAL A 112 7.93 13.03 -0.51
CA VAL A 112 7.17 14.29 -0.57
C VAL A 112 7.01 14.78 -2.01
N GLU A 113 8.09 14.74 -2.80
CA GLU A 113 8.06 15.14 -4.21
C GLU A 113 7.14 14.24 -5.03
N PHE A 114 7.18 12.92 -4.80
CA PHE A 114 6.30 11.98 -5.48
C PHE A 114 4.83 12.31 -5.22
N VAL A 115 4.44 12.43 -3.94
CA VAL A 115 3.04 12.76 -3.57
C VAL A 115 2.63 14.11 -4.13
N SER A 116 3.49 15.13 -4.04
CA SER A 116 3.18 16.50 -4.50
C SER A 116 2.97 16.60 -6.02
N GLN A 117 3.52 15.66 -6.79
CA GLN A 117 3.40 15.59 -8.26
C GLN A 117 2.40 14.53 -8.72
N ALA A 118 1.88 13.71 -7.80
CA ALA A 118 0.94 12.67 -8.12
C ALA A 118 -0.46 13.24 -8.45
N ARG A 119 -1.29 12.38 -9.05
CA ARG A 119 -2.70 12.69 -9.31
C ARG A 119 -3.50 12.77 -8.00
N ASP A 120 -4.67 13.39 -8.09
CA ASP A 120 -5.67 13.35 -7.02
C ASP A 120 -5.94 11.92 -6.55
N GLY A 121 -6.09 11.77 -5.23
CA GLY A 121 -6.29 10.47 -4.57
C GLY A 121 -4.99 9.74 -4.21
N VAL A 122 -3.82 10.32 -4.49
CA VAL A 122 -2.54 9.93 -3.89
C VAL A 122 -2.13 11.02 -2.89
N ALA A 123 -1.92 10.64 -1.64
CA ALA A 123 -1.63 11.55 -0.53
C ALA A 123 -0.48 11.03 0.33
#